data_AF-A0A9P8F0E1-F1
#
_entry.id   AF-A0A9P8F0E1-F1
#
_cell.length_a   1.000
_cell.length_b   1.000
_cell.length_c   1.000
_cell.angle_alpha   90.00
_cell.angle_beta   90.00
_cell.angle_gamma   90.00
#
_symmetry.space_group_name_H-M   'P 1'
#
loop_
_entity.id
_entity.type
_entity.pdbx_description
1 polymer ?
#
loop_
_entity_poly.entity_id
_entity_poly.type
_entity_poly.pdbx_seq_one_letter_code
_entity_poly.pdbx_strand_id
1 'polypeptide(L)'
;SGCAGNSCCDAKTCKFKNNAVCDDSNEGCCNNCQFASNGTVCRASTGPCDPAETCPGTSGTCPQDANAPDGQSCGNSLQCASGQCTSRDQQCRSVMGGYQGVGNNTSACDSSTCQIKCSSGRSSVFGNNVCFEVQQNFLDGTPCGGGGRCNNGRCKGTNAGGQIRSWIDDHKGIVIGVCCGVGGLLLFAIFGCCARACQRRRVKPMKMQSPPPGWGTQMRPMPPNHSYPPPSQHYGQPAYGQWAPPQGPPPPAYTPGARYA
;
A
#
# COMPACT_ATOMS: atom_id res chain seq x y z
N SER A 1 -22.10 -38.91 -9.67
CA SER A 1 -22.26 -38.95 -8.21
C SER A 1 -23.72 -39.22 -7.91
N GLY A 2 -24.04 -40.28 -7.18
CA GLY A 2 -25.43 -40.69 -6.94
C GLY A 2 -25.52 -41.93 -6.06
N CYS A 3 -26.71 -42.20 -5.51
CA CYS A 3 -26.96 -43.24 -4.51
C CYS A 3 -26.75 -44.70 -4.98
N ALA A 4 -26.31 -44.93 -6.21
CA ALA A 4 -26.06 -46.25 -6.75
C ALA A 4 -24.83 -46.89 -6.07
N GLY A 5 -25.05 -47.91 -5.24
CA GLY A 5 -24.00 -48.58 -4.47
C GLY A 5 -23.66 -47.89 -3.14
N ASN A 6 -24.40 -46.85 -2.76
CA ASN A 6 -24.17 -46.10 -1.54
C ASN A 6 -24.81 -46.78 -0.30
N SER A 7 -24.06 -46.90 0.80
CA SER A 7 -24.54 -47.47 2.06
C SER A 7 -25.53 -46.57 2.81
N CYS A 8 -25.52 -45.26 2.53
CA CYS A 8 -26.25 -44.22 3.24
C CYS A 8 -27.57 -43.84 2.57
N CYS A 9 -27.70 -44.02 1.24
CA CYS A 9 -28.93 -43.70 0.53
C CYS A 9 -29.42 -44.80 -0.42
N ASP A 10 -30.70 -44.73 -0.76
CA ASP A 10 -31.38 -45.65 -1.66
C ASP A 10 -31.38 -45.09 -3.10
N ALA A 11 -30.87 -45.88 -4.05
CA ALA A 11 -30.70 -45.47 -5.43
C ALA A 11 -32.01 -45.25 -6.20
N LYS A 12 -33.11 -45.90 -5.79
CA LYS A 12 -34.40 -45.82 -6.48
C LYS A 12 -35.21 -44.62 -6.01
N THR A 13 -35.08 -44.26 -4.74
CA THR A 13 -35.88 -43.21 -4.09
C THR A 13 -35.11 -41.93 -3.83
N CYS A 14 -33.77 -41.95 -3.95
CA CYS A 14 -32.87 -40.85 -3.60
C CYS A 14 -33.05 -40.34 -2.16
N LYS A 15 -33.40 -41.25 -1.24
CA LYS A 15 -33.59 -40.95 0.18
C LYS A 15 -32.53 -41.62 1.03
N PHE A 16 -32.18 -40.98 2.15
CA PHE A 16 -31.36 -41.60 3.18
C PHE A 16 -32.06 -42.80 3.81
N LYS A 17 -31.27 -43.80 4.20
CA LYS A 17 -31.72 -45.05 4.86
C LYS A 17 -30.91 -45.28 6.14
N ASN A 18 -31.38 -46.17 7.02
CA ASN A 18 -30.66 -46.57 8.23
C ASN A 18 -30.18 -45.39 9.11
N ASN A 19 -31.00 -44.34 9.26
CA ASN A 19 -30.67 -43.12 10.01
C ASN A 19 -29.46 -42.34 9.47
N ALA A 20 -29.11 -42.52 8.20
CA ALA A 20 -28.15 -41.67 7.53
C ALA A 20 -28.63 -40.22 7.50
N VAL A 21 -27.71 -39.30 7.73
CA VAL A 21 -27.95 -37.84 7.69
C VAL A 21 -27.17 -37.16 6.57
N CYS A 22 -26.24 -37.89 5.94
CA CYS A 22 -25.39 -37.44 4.85
C CYS A 22 -24.97 -38.62 3.96
N ASP A 23 -24.33 -38.32 2.83
CA ASP A 23 -23.77 -39.28 1.89
C ASP A 23 -22.26 -39.08 1.65
N ASP A 24 -21.43 -40.06 2.06
CA ASP A 24 -19.97 -40.11 1.87
C ASP A 24 -19.50 -39.89 0.41
N SER A 25 -20.34 -40.18 -0.58
CA SER A 25 -20.01 -40.04 -2.01
C SER A 25 -20.28 -38.65 -2.58
N ASN A 26 -21.08 -37.84 -1.88
CA ASN A 26 -21.51 -36.51 -2.35
C ASN A 26 -21.13 -35.38 -1.39
N GLU A 27 -20.77 -35.72 -0.16
CA GLU A 27 -20.60 -34.77 0.94
C GLU A 27 -19.22 -34.92 1.59
N GLY A 28 -18.37 -33.91 1.45
CA GLY A 28 -16.99 -33.93 1.96
C GLY A 28 -16.85 -33.93 3.48
N CYS A 29 -17.95 -33.69 4.20
CA CYS A 29 -18.04 -33.80 5.66
C CYS A 29 -18.94 -34.93 6.13
N CYS A 30 -19.17 -35.93 5.28
CA CYS A 30 -19.80 -37.18 5.70
C CYS A 30 -18.72 -38.23 6.00
N ASN A 31 -18.92 -38.99 7.06
CA ASN A 31 -18.13 -40.16 7.38
C ASN A 31 -19.04 -41.27 7.90
N ASN A 32 -19.14 -42.35 7.15
CA ASN A 32 -19.96 -43.51 7.46
C ASN A 32 -21.42 -43.12 7.72
N CYS A 33 -22.00 -42.38 6.77
CA CYS A 33 -23.38 -41.89 6.79
C CYS A 33 -23.75 -40.91 7.92
N GLN A 34 -22.75 -40.42 8.67
CA GLN A 34 -22.90 -39.46 9.76
C GLN A 34 -22.01 -38.24 9.54
N PHE A 35 -22.35 -37.10 10.13
CA PHE A 35 -21.50 -35.91 10.03
C PHE A 35 -20.13 -36.19 10.64
N ALA A 36 -19.08 -35.87 9.88
CA ALA A 36 -17.71 -35.90 10.36
C ALA A 36 -17.55 -34.97 11.57
N SER A 37 -16.63 -35.30 12.48
CA SER A 37 -16.36 -34.49 13.66
C SER A 37 -15.99 -33.04 13.32
N ASN A 38 -16.33 -32.11 14.23
CA ASN A 38 -15.89 -30.73 14.09
C ASN A 38 -14.36 -30.68 13.99
N GLY A 39 -13.84 -29.95 13.01
CA GLY A 39 -12.40 -29.83 12.78
C GLY A 39 -11.81 -30.86 11.80
N THR A 40 -12.59 -31.85 11.34
CA THR A 40 -12.13 -32.76 10.27
C THR A 40 -11.88 -31.98 8.99
N VAL A 41 -10.68 -32.08 8.41
CA VAL A 41 -10.34 -31.39 7.15
C VAL A 41 -11.11 -32.01 5.99
N CYS A 42 -11.93 -31.22 5.31
CA CYS A 42 -12.68 -31.66 4.12
C CYS A 42 -12.08 -31.12 2.81
N ARG A 43 -11.31 -30.03 2.88
CA ARG A 43 -10.44 -29.58 1.78
C ARG A 43 -9.10 -29.14 2.37
N ALA A 44 -8.02 -29.69 1.82
CA ALA A 44 -6.68 -29.37 2.27
C ALA A 44 -6.25 -27.99 1.78
N SER A 45 -5.42 -27.32 2.58
CA SER A 45 -4.77 -26.06 2.20
C SER A 45 -3.84 -26.28 0.99
N THR A 46 -3.90 -25.40 -0.01
CA THR A 46 -2.92 -25.39 -1.11
C THR A 46 -1.76 -24.40 -0.87
N GLY A 47 -1.82 -23.59 0.19
CA GLY A 47 -0.75 -22.66 0.54
C GLY A 47 -1.17 -21.63 1.59
N PRO A 48 -0.29 -20.66 1.92
CA PRO A 48 -0.53 -19.67 2.96
C PRO A 48 -1.69 -18.70 2.64
N CYS A 49 -2.13 -18.65 1.38
CA CYS A 49 -3.25 -17.83 0.94
C CYS A 49 -4.55 -18.62 0.77
N ASP A 50 -4.51 -19.92 1.00
CA ASP A 50 -5.61 -20.86 0.80
C ASP A 50 -5.69 -21.82 2.00
N PRO A 51 -6.33 -21.41 3.11
CA PRO A 51 -6.43 -22.21 4.33
C PRO A 51 -7.30 -23.46 4.14
N ALA A 52 -7.09 -24.49 4.96
CA ALA A 52 -7.92 -25.68 4.92
C ALA A 52 -9.33 -25.44 5.50
N GLU A 53 -10.36 -25.96 4.86
CA GLU A 53 -11.72 -25.99 5.39
C GLU A 53 -11.92 -27.24 6.24
N THR A 54 -12.65 -27.04 7.32
CA THR A 54 -12.93 -28.06 8.30
C THR A 54 -14.42 -28.23 8.49
N CYS A 55 -14.81 -29.47 8.74
CA CYS A 55 -16.20 -29.84 8.95
C CYS A 55 -16.76 -29.18 10.21
N PRO A 56 -18.01 -28.72 10.18
CA PRO A 56 -18.64 -28.06 11.33
C PRO A 56 -19.09 -29.05 12.41
N GLY A 57 -19.18 -30.35 12.11
CA GLY A 57 -19.77 -31.35 13.02
C GLY A 57 -21.29 -31.47 12.95
N THR A 58 -21.96 -30.60 12.18
CA THR A 58 -23.43 -30.46 12.16
C THR A 58 -24.02 -30.49 10.75
N SER A 59 -23.19 -30.69 9.73
CA SER A 59 -23.57 -30.77 8.31
C SER A 59 -22.56 -31.65 7.57
N GLY A 60 -23.00 -32.38 6.55
CA GLY A 60 -22.11 -33.14 5.66
C GLY A 60 -21.55 -32.29 4.51
N THR A 61 -22.05 -31.08 4.33
CA THR A 61 -21.47 -30.13 3.37
C THR A 61 -20.20 -29.52 3.93
N CYS A 62 -19.09 -29.64 3.19
CA CYS A 62 -17.87 -28.89 3.47
C CYS A 62 -18.14 -27.38 3.28
N PRO A 63 -17.66 -26.50 4.18
CA PRO A 63 -17.79 -25.06 4.01
C PRO A 63 -17.30 -24.59 2.63
N GLN A 64 -17.83 -23.46 2.17
CA GLN A 64 -17.37 -22.85 0.92
C GLN A 64 -15.87 -22.52 1.01
N ASP A 65 -15.17 -22.73 -0.09
CA ASP A 65 -13.74 -22.42 -0.22
C ASP A 65 -13.50 -20.93 0.07
N ALA A 66 -12.61 -20.64 1.02
CA ALA A 66 -12.34 -19.30 1.49
C ALA A 66 -10.84 -19.00 1.44
N ASN A 67 -10.47 -18.10 0.54
CA ASN A 67 -9.10 -17.61 0.43
C ASN A 67 -8.77 -16.58 1.51
N ALA A 68 -7.47 -16.49 1.86
CA ALA A 68 -6.95 -15.35 2.59
C ALA A 68 -7.20 -14.05 1.80
N PRO A 69 -7.40 -12.91 2.48
CA PRO A 69 -7.62 -11.61 1.84
C PRO A 69 -6.56 -11.28 0.79
N ASP A 70 -7.00 -10.84 -0.38
CA ASP A 70 -6.09 -10.36 -1.41
C ASP A 70 -5.19 -9.24 -0.86
N GLY A 71 -3.89 -9.35 -1.12
CA GLY A 71 -2.86 -8.42 -0.63
C GLY A 71 -2.22 -8.80 0.68
N GLN A 72 -2.78 -9.78 1.39
CA GLN A 72 -2.15 -10.28 2.59
C GLN A 72 -0.75 -10.78 2.24
N SER A 73 0.25 -10.30 2.97
CA SER A 73 1.63 -10.78 2.80
C SER A 73 1.70 -12.26 3.17
N CYS A 74 2.33 -13.05 2.30
CA CYS A 74 2.43 -14.51 2.45
C CYS A 74 3.89 -15.01 2.41
N GLY A 75 4.86 -14.10 2.55
CA GLY A 75 6.31 -14.39 2.58
C GLY A 75 7.04 -13.95 1.30
N ASN A 76 8.37 -13.83 1.36
CA ASN A 76 9.23 -13.48 0.20
C ASN A 76 8.78 -12.24 -0.60
N SER A 77 8.21 -11.23 0.07
CA SER A 77 7.62 -10.04 -0.58
C SER A 77 6.48 -10.35 -1.56
N LEU A 78 5.83 -11.50 -1.41
CA LEU A 78 4.64 -11.92 -2.16
C LEU A 78 3.36 -11.56 -1.40
N GLN A 79 2.26 -11.51 -2.15
CA GLN A 79 0.94 -11.20 -1.63
C GLN A 79 -0.09 -12.21 -2.13
N CYS A 80 -1.14 -12.43 -1.35
CA CYS A 80 -2.26 -13.25 -1.77
C CYS A 80 -3.02 -12.59 -2.93
N ALA A 81 -3.33 -13.36 -3.96
CA ALA A 81 -4.24 -13.00 -5.03
C ALA A 81 -5.04 -14.24 -5.43
N SER A 82 -6.36 -14.22 -5.23
CA SER A 82 -7.25 -15.35 -5.54
C SER A 82 -6.78 -16.68 -4.94
N GLY A 83 -6.37 -16.66 -3.66
CA GLY A 83 -5.90 -17.87 -2.97
C GLY A 83 -4.45 -18.26 -3.24
N GLN A 84 -3.76 -17.58 -4.16
CA GLN A 84 -2.37 -17.88 -4.49
C GLN A 84 -1.40 -16.88 -3.87
N CYS A 85 -0.33 -17.39 -3.25
CA CYS A 85 0.78 -16.56 -2.80
C CYS A 85 1.67 -16.21 -4.00
N THR A 86 1.54 -14.99 -4.50
CA THR A 86 2.13 -14.62 -5.79
C THR A 86 2.55 -13.16 -5.85
N SER A 87 3.16 -12.79 -6.97
CA SER A 87 3.49 -11.42 -7.34
C SER A 87 3.32 -11.25 -8.85
N ARG A 88 3.34 -10.00 -9.32
CA ARG A 88 3.30 -9.74 -10.77
C ARG A 88 4.47 -10.41 -11.49
N ASP A 89 5.66 -10.38 -10.88
CA ASP A 89 6.85 -11.05 -11.43
C ASP A 89 6.71 -12.57 -11.44
N GLN A 90 6.14 -13.16 -10.38
CA GLN A 90 5.93 -14.61 -10.32
C GLN A 90 4.90 -15.08 -11.35
N GLN A 91 3.82 -14.33 -11.55
CA GLN A 91 2.84 -14.62 -12.59
C GLN A 91 3.48 -14.52 -13.98
N CYS A 92 4.35 -13.54 -14.20
CA CYS A 92 5.15 -13.45 -15.43
C CYS A 92 6.07 -14.66 -15.62
N ARG A 93 6.78 -15.10 -14.56
CA ARG A 93 7.62 -16.32 -14.62
C ARG A 93 6.81 -17.57 -14.90
N SER A 94 5.60 -17.70 -14.33
CA SER A 94 4.72 -18.86 -14.57
C SER A 94 4.23 -18.92 -16.01
N VAL A 95 3.82 -17.78 -16.59
CA VAL A 95 3.38 -17.72 -17.99
C VAL A 95 4.54 -17.92 -18.96
N MET A 96 5.73 -17.44 -18.60
CA MET A 96 6.89 -17.48 -19.47
C MET A 96 7.81 -18.70 -19.29
N GLY A 97 7.60 -19.50 -18.26
CA GLY A 97 8.46 -20.64 -17.92
C GLY A 97 8.52 -21.73 -19.00
N GLY A 98 7.60 -21.72 -19.97
CA GLY A 98 7.62 -22.62 -21.12
C GLY A 98 8.57 -22.20 -22.26
N TYR A 99 9.09 -20.97 -22.25
CA TYR A 99 9.96 -20.47 -23.33
C TYR A 99 11.43 -20.69 -22.99
N GLN A 100 12.14 -21.40 -23.88
CA GLN A 100 13.58 -21.62 -23.73
C GLN A 100 14.33 -20.28 -23.68
N GLY A 101 15.19 -20.13 -22.66
CA GLY A 101 15.95 -18.90 -22.41
C GLY A 101 15.27 -17.90 -21.48
N VAL A 102 13.98 -18.04 -21.19
CA VAL A 102 13.26 -17.17 -20.25
C VAL A 102 13.44 -17.71 -18.83
N GLY A 103 14.46 -17.20 -18.13
CA GLY A 103 14.83 -17.64 -16.78
C GLY A 103 14.22 -16.82 -15.65
N ASN A 104 14.87 -16.87 -14.48
CA ASN A 104 14.51 -16.12 -13.26
C ASN A 104 14.50 -14.59 -13.44
N ASN A 105 15.12 -14.08 -14.51
CA ASN A 105 15.19 -12.65 -14.84
C ASN A 105 13.92 -12.14 -15.54
N THR A 106 12.78 -12.80 -15.32
CA THR A 106 11.49 -12.39 -15.84
C THR A 106 10.77 -11.55 -14.78
N SER A 107 10.26 -10.40 -15.21
CA SER A 107 9.56 -9.42 -14.38
C SER A 107 8.38 -8.80 -15.12
N ALA A 108 7.45 -8.24 -14.37
CA ALA A 108 6.35 -7.48 -14.94
C ALA A 108 6.83 -6.09 -15.44
N CYS A 109 6.31 -5.66 -16.57
CA CYS A 109 6.65 -4.39 -17.20
C CYS A 109 5.86 -3.20 -16.65
N ASP A 110 4.64 -3.46 -16.19
CA ASP A 110 3.77 -2.44 -15.62
C ASP A 110 3.19 -2.88 -14.28
N SER A 111 2.82 -1.90 -13.47
CA SER A 111 2.15 -2.06 -12.19
C SER A 111 0.75 -1.44 -12.16
N SER A 112 0.30 -0.80 -13.25
CA SER A 112 -0.96 -0.08 -13.31
C SER A 112 -2.08 -0.85 -13.99
N THR A 113 -1.74 -1.78 -14.89
CA THR A 113 -2.71 -2.54 -15.66
C THR A 113 -2.90 -3.94 -15.09
N CYS A 114 -3.98 -4.60 -15.47
CA CYS A 114 -4.24 -5.99 -15.10
C CYS A 114 -3.99 -6.96 -16.24
N GLN A 115 -3.47 -6.46 -17.35
CA GLN A 115 -3.04 -7.27 -18.46
C GLN A 115 -1.59 -7.70 -18.20
N ILE A 116 -1.29 -8.97 -18.46
CA ILE A 116 0.05 -9.47 -18.18
C ILE A 116 1.03 -8.99 -19.27
N LYS A 117 1.99 -8.16 -18.85
CA LYS A 117 3.10 -7.70 -19.69
C LYS A 117 4.39 -8.04 -19.00
N CYS A 118 5.23 -8.82 -19.67
CA CYS A 118 6.43 -9.37 -19.08
C CYS A 118 7.65 -9.02 -19.92
N SER A 119 8.78 -8.87 -19.26
CA SER A 119 10.09 -8.72 -19.89
C SER A 119 11.03 -9.78 -19.33
N SER A 120 11.92 -10.30 -20.17
CA SER A 120 13.03 -11.15 -19.72
C SER A 120 14.37 -10.53 -20.08
N GLY A 121 15.33 -10.60 -19.15
CA GLY A 121 16.67 -10.02 -19.32
C GLY A 121 17.50 -10.61 -20.46
N ARG A 122 17.27 -11.88 -20.81
CA ARG A 122 17.87 -12.54 -21.98
C ARG A 122 16.82 -13.42 -22.64
N SER A 123 16.21 -12.94 -23.71
CA SER A 123 15.37 -13.78 -24.56
C SER A 123 15.95 -13.83 -25.96
N SER A 124 16.33 -15.02 -26.41
CA SER A 124 16.73 -15.28 -27.79
C SER A 124 15.57 -15.15 -28.78
N VAL A 125 14.33 -15.14 -28.29
CA VAL A 125 13.11 -15.11 -29.10
C VAL A 125 12.53 -13.70 -29.20
N PHE A 126 12.55 -12.93 -28.10
CA PHE A 126 11.85 -11.64 -28.01
C PHE A 126 12.79 -10.43 -27.92
N GLY A 127 14.10 -10.66 -27.80
CA GLY A 127 15.07 -9.60 -27.50
C GLY A 127 15.21 -9.34 -26.00
N ASN A 128 16.29 -8.67 -25.62
CA ASN A 128 16.63 -8.41 -24.22
C ASN A 128 15.78 -7.26 -23.68
N ASN A 129 15.10 -7.47 -22.54
CA ASN A 129 14.28 -6.46 -21.86
C ASN A 129 13.13 -5.88 -22.71
N VAL A 130 12.64 -6.62 -23.70
CA VAL A 130 11.45 -6.22 -24.45
C VAL A 130 10.21 -6.66 -23.68
N CYS A 131 9.30 -5.71 -23.47
CA CYS A 131 7.99 -5.97 -22.89
C CYS A 131 7.05 -6.53 -23.96
N PHE A 132 6.65 -7.78 -23.78
CA PHE A 132 5.61 -8.38 -24.60
C PHE A 132 4.36 -8.58 -23.76
N GLU A 133 3.23 -8.40 -24.41
CA GLU A 133 1.91 -8.59 -23.85
C GLU A 133 1.48 -10.03 -24.11
N VAL A 134 1.07 -10.74 -23.06
CA VAL A 134 0.44 -12.05 -23.24
C VAL A 134 -1.07 -11.82 -23.23
N GLN A 135 -1.82 -12.61 -24.00
CA GLN A 135 -3.28 -12.57 -24.05
C GLN A 135 -3.92 -13.16 -22.78
N GLN A 136 -3.42 -12.79 -21.61
CA GLN A 136 -3.86 -13.23 -20.30
C GLN A 136 -3.89 -12.02 -19.35
N ASN A 137 -4.74 -12.10 -18.33
CA ASN A 137 -4.76 -11.11 -17.26
C ASN A 137 -3.99 -11.63 -16.04
N PHE A 138 -3.49 -10.71 -15.22
CA PHE A 138 -3.08 -11.05 -13.86
C PHE A 138 -4.28 -11.60 -13.08
N LEU A 139 -4.00 -12.50 -12.14
CA LEU A 139 -4.97 -13.06 -11.21
C LEU A 139 -5.76 -11.94 -10.52
N ASP A 140 -7.04 -12.18 -10.30
CA ASP A 140 -7.85 -11.27 -9.50
C ASP A 140 -7.25 -11.15 -8.09
N GLY A 141 -7.29 -9.95 -7.53
CA GLY A 141 -6.59 -9.64 -6.28
C GLY A 141 -5.15 -9.14 -6.44
N THR A 142 -4.53 -9.36 -7.61
CA THR A 142 -3.16 -8.87 -7.88
C THR A 142 -3.11 -7.35 -7.76
N PRO A 143 -2.11 -6.78 -7.07
CA PRO A 143 -2.00 -5.33 -6.93
C PRO A 143 -1.86 -4.64 -8.29
N CYS A 144 -2.57 -3.53 -8.44
CA CYS A 144 -2.48 -2.63 -9.57
C CYS A 144 -2.60 -1.17 -9.10
N GLY A 145 -2.11 -0.23 -9.91
CA GLY A 145 -1.94 1.21 -9.63
C GLY A 145 -2.71 1.80 -8.44
N GLY A 146 -1.99 2.48 -7.54
CA GLY A 146 -2.61 3.31 -6.52
C GLY A 146 -3.42 2.58 -5.45
N GLY A 147 -2.96 1.38 -5.06
CA GLY A 147 -3.62 0.53 -4.07
C GLY A 147 -4.82 -0.26 -4.61
N GLY A 148 -5.06 -0.21 -5.92
CA GLY A 148 -6.07 -1.02 -6.57
C GLY A 148 -5.69 -2.50 -6.67
N ARG A 149 -6.66 -3.30 -7.08
CA ARG A 149 -6.50 -4.73 -7.36
C ARG A 149 -7.16 -5.11 -8.67
N CYS A 150 -6.61 -6.12 -9.31
CA CYS A 150 -7.19 -6.69 -10.50
C CYS A 150 -8.51 -7.39 -10.19
N ASN A 151 -9.52 -7.11 -11.01
CA ASN A 151 -10.80 -7.78 -10.96
C ASN A 151 -11.37 -7.85 -12.38
N ASN A 152 -11.49 -9.07 -12.90
CA ASN A 152 -11.93 -9.35 -14.27
C ASN A 152 -11.15 -8.54 -15.32
N GLY A 153 -9.81 -8.56 -15.21
CA GLY A 153 -8.91 -7.89 -16.15
C GLY A 153 -8.87 -6.35 -16.05
N ARG A 154 -9.57 -5.74 -15.08
CA ARG A 154 -9.55 -4.29 -14.85
C ARG A 154 -9.00 -3.97 -13.46
N CYS A 155 -8.25 -2.87 -13.36
CA CYS A 155 -7.81 -2.37 -12.07
C CYS A 155 -8.97 -1.67 -11.35
N LYS A 156 -9.38 -2.19 -10.19
CA LYS A 156 -10.46 -1.66 -9.36
C LYS A 156 -9.96 -1.26 -7.97
N GLY A 157 -10.72 -0.43 -7.27
CA GLY A 157 -10.34 0.01 -5.92
C GLY A 157 -9.21 1.03 -5.88
N THR A 158 -8.91 1.66 -7.02
CA THR A 158 -8.00 2.82 -7.07
C THR A 158 -8.70 4.03 -6.45
N ASN A 159 -8.21 4.50 -5.32
CA ASN A 159 -8.76 5.67 -4.63
C ASN A 159 -7.61 6.58 -4.17
N ALA A 160 -7.87 7.89 -4.07
CA ALA A 160 -6.85 8.86 -3.66
C ALA A 160 -6.20 8.52 -2.30
N GLY A 161 -6.99 7.98 -1.36
CA GLY A 161 -6.47 7.48 -0.08
C GLY A 161 -5.66 6.17 -0.18
N GLY A 162 -6.01 5.29 -1.12
CA GLY A 162 -5.26 4.05 -1.41
C GLY A 162 -3.92 4.33 -2.07
N GLN A 163 -3.85 5.35 -2.94
CA GLN A 163 -2.60 5.85 -3.51
C GLN A 163 -1.64 6.35 -2.43
N ILE A 164 -2.16 7.12 -1.47
CA ILE A 164 -1.36 7.63 -0.35
C ILE A 164 -0.88 6.47 0.55
N ARG A 165 -1.75 5.51 0.88
CA ARG A 165 -1.36 4.33 1.69
C ARG A 165 -0.34 3.43 0.99
N SER A 166 -0.55 3.13 -0.30
CA SER A 166 0.39 2.35 -1.11
C SER A 166 1.75 3.05 -1.20
N TRP A 167 1.76 4.37 -1.42
CA TRP A 167 2.99 5.15 -1.42
C TRP A 167 3.70 5.13 -0.06
N ILE A 168 2.94 5.28 1.04
CA ILE A 168 3.46 5.21 2.40
C ILE A 168 4.03 3.82 2.69
N ASP A 169 3.36 2.75 2.26
CA ASP A 169 3.83 1.36 2.45
C ASP A 169 5.11 1.08 1.66
N ASP A 170 5.21 1.58 0.43
CA ASP A 170 6.42 1.47 -0.41
C ASP A 170 7.58 2.35 0.11
N HIS A 171 7.28 3.47 0.78
CA HIS A 171 8.28 4.43 1.28
C HIS A 171 8.34 4.50 2.81
N LYS A 172 8.08 3.38 3.51
CA LYS A 172 8.08 3.33 4.99
C LYS A 172 9.32 3.94 5.61
N GLY A 173 10.51 3.72 5.04
CA GLY A 173 11.76 4.29 5.57
C GLY A 173 11.78 5.81 5.56
N ILE A 174 11.33 6.44 4.48
CA ILE A 174 11.28 7.90 4.36
C ILE A 174 10.23 8.47 5.32
N VAL A 175 9.05 7.83 5.38
CA VAL A 175 7.95 8.28 6.25
C VAL A 175 8.32 8.19 7.72
N ILE A 176 8.94 7.09 8.16
CA ILE A 176 9.43 6.94 9.55
C ILE A 176 10.47 8.02 9.84
N GLY A 177 11.43 8.25 8.95
CA GLY A 177 12.47 9.27 9.12
C GLY A 177 11.90 10.68 9.29
N VAL A 178 10.95 11.09 8.43
CA VAL A 178 10.30 12.40 8.51
C VAL A 178 9.44 12.51 9.79
N CYS A 179 8.66 11.49 10.12
CA CYS A 179 7.83 11.47 11.33
C CYS A 179 8.67 11.57 12.61
N CYS A 180 9.76 10.81 12.71
CA CYS A 180 10.68 10.89 13.84
C CYS A 180 11.39 12.25 13.91
N GLY A 181 11.81 12.81 12.76
CA GLY A 181 12.45 14.12 12.69
C GLY A 181 11.54 15.26 13.15
N VAL A 182 10.35 15.36 12.56
CA VAL A 182 9.35 16.40 12.89
C VAL A 182 8.81 16.20 14.31
N GLY A 183 8.49 14.96 14.70
CA GLY A 183 8.04 14.64 16.05
C GLY A 183 9.09 14.95 17.11
N GLY A 184 10.36 14.61 16.86
CA GLY A 184 11.48 14.98 17.72
C GLY A 184 11.60 16.49 17.88
N LEU A 185 11.55 17.25 16.78
CA LEU A 185 11.65 18.71 16.79
C LEU A 185 10.52 19.36 17.60
N LEU A 186 9.29 18.86 17.45
CA LEU A 186 8.13 19.32 18.23
C LEU A 186 8.28 19.01 19.72
N LEU A 187 8.73 17.80 20.07
CA LEU A 187 8.98 17.44 21.47
C LEU A 187 10.10 18.27 22.10
N PHE A 188 11.19 18.53 21.37
CA PHE A 188 12.26 19.43 21.83
C PHE A 188 11.77 20.87 22.03
N ALA A 189 10.93 21.38 21.14
CA ALA A 189 10.33 22.70 21.29
C ALA A 189 9.42 22.78 22.53
N ILE A 190 8.55 21.80 22.74
CA ILE A 190 7.66 21.71 23.91
C ILE A 190 8.48 21.60 25.20
N PHE A 191 9.47 20.71 25.24
CA PHE A 191 10.34 20.55 26.40
C PHE A 191 11.14 21.82 26.70
N GLY A 192 11.64 22.50 25.67
CA GLY A 192 12.28 23.81 25.80
C GLY A 192 11.36 24.89 26.36
N CYS A 193 10.09 24.92 25.94
CA CYS A 193 9.06 25.81 26.49
C CYS A 193 8.76 25.50 27.97
N CYS A 194 8.59 24.24 28.33
CA CYS A 194 8.37 23.80 29.71
C CYS A 194 9.57 24.12 30.61
N ALA A 195 10.79 23.85 30.15
CA ALA A 195 12.02 24.16 30.88
C ALA A 195 12.16 25.67 31.12
N ARG A 196 11.92 26.50 30.11
CA ARG A 196 11.92 27.97 30.25
C ARG A 196 10.83 28.48 31.19
N ALA A 197 9.63 27.90 31.16
CA ALA A 197 8.56 28.26 32.08
C ALA A 197 8.89 27.89 33.54
N CYS A 198 9.49 26.72 33.77
CA CYS A 198 9.95 26.29 35.09
C CYS A 198 11.13 27.11 35.60
N GLN A 199 12.06 27.51 34.72
CA GLN A 199 13.18 28.39 35.06
C GLN A 199 12.69 29.79 35.42
N ARG A 200 11.71 30.36 34.70
CA ARG A 200 11.11 31.67 35.04
C ARG A 200 10.44 31.66 36.41
N ARG A 201 9.86 30.53 36.84
CA ARG A 201 9.29 30.39 38.20
C ARG A 201 10.35 30.28 39.30
N ARG A 202 11.59 29.90 38.97
CA ARG A 202 12.71 29.82 39.94
C ARG A 202 13.48 31.12 40.11
N VAL A 203 13.26 32.12 39.26
CA VAL A 203 13.83 33.47 39.48
C VAL A 203 13.04 34.14 40.60
N LYS A 204 13.63 34.21 41.81
CA LYS A 204 13.05 34.96 42.93
C LYS A 204 12.93 36.44 42.52
N PRO A 205 11.85 37.17 42.87
CA PRO A 205 11.81 38.61 42.65
C PRO A 205 13.00 39.24 43.38
N MET A 206 13.84 39.98 42.66
CA MET A 206 14.88 40.79 43.29
C MET A 206 14.18 41.80 44.22
N LYS A 207 14.54 41.80 45.51
CA LYS A 207 14.12 42.86 46.43
C LYS A 207 14.66 44.17 45.89
N MET A 208 13.77 45.07 45.47
CA MET A 208 14.10 46.44 45.14
C MET A 208 14.56 47.12 46.43
N GLN A 209 15.85 47.37 46.56
CA GLN A 209 16.42 48.13 47.67
C GLN A 209 16.04 49.61 47.50
N SER A 210 15.41 50.21 48.51
CA SER A 210 15.12 51.64 48.52
C SER A 210 16.40 52.45 48.33
N PRO A 211 16.39 53.53 47.54
CA PRO A 211 17.58 54.35 47.35
C PRO A 211 17.96 55.05 48.68
N PRO A 212 19.26 55.23 48.98
CA PRO A 212 19.69 55.91 50.18
C PRO A 212 19.32 57.41 50.14
N PRO A 213 18.99 58.03 51.28
CA PRO A 213 18.61 59.42 51.33
C PRO A 213 19.83 60.33 51.20
N GLY A 214 19.75 61.29 50.28
CA GLY A 214 20.67 62.42 50.21
C GLY A 214 21.69 62.39 49.09
N TRP A 215 21.26 62.63 47.86
CA TRP A 215 22.10 63.28 46.84
C TRP A 215 21.25 64.31 46.10
N GLY A 216 21.53 65.58 46.37
CA GLY A 216 20.81 66.72 45.83
C GLY A 216 20.88 66.81 44.32
N THR A 217 19.81 67.35 43.74
CA THR A 217 19.72 67.78 42.35
C THR A 217 20.84 68.78 42.02
N GLN A 218 21.86 68.32 41.32
CA GLN A 218 22.78 69.20 40.58
C GLN A 218 22.64 68.93 39.09
N MET A 219 21.87 69.81 38.45
CA MET A 219 21.75 69.91 37.00
C MET A 219 23.12 70.29 36.45
N ARG A 220 23.77 69.39 35.69
CA ARG A 220 24.98 69.72 34.93
C ARG A 220 24.57 70.13 33.50
N PRO A 221 25.12 71.22 32.95
CA PRO A 221 24.78 71.69 31.61
C PRO A 221 25.15 70.68 30.51
N MET A 222 24.32 70.64 29.47
CA MET A 222 24.54 69.86 28.24
C MET A 222 25.75 70.40 27.44
N PRO A 223 26.67 69.54 26.97
CA PRO A 223 27.64 69.90 25.93
C PRO A 223 27.02 69.83 24.52
N PRO A 224 27.64 70.49 23.52
CA PRO A 224 26.96 70.92 22.30
C PRO A 224 26.65 69.80 21.30
N ASN A 225 25.48 69.96 20.68
CA ASN A 225 24.89 69.16 19.62
C ASN A 225 25.83 69.03 18.41
N HIS A 226 26.43 67.85 18.21
CA HIS A 226 27.04 67.51 16.92
C HIS A 226 25.97 66.95 16.00
N SER A 227 25.56 67.80 15.07
CA SER A 227 24.66 67.52 13.96
C SER A 227 25.25 66.46 13.02
N TYR A 228 24.73 65.23 13.10
CA TYR A 228 24.86 64.24 12.04
C TYR A 228 23.62 64.31 11.13
N PRO A 229 23.80 64.30 9.79
CA PRO A 229 22.71 64.42 8.83
C PRO A 229 21.77 63.20 8.85
N PRO A 230 20.48 63.38 8.51
CA PRO A 230 19.51 62.29 8.49
C PRO A 230 19.79 61.31 7.34
N PRO A 231 19.58 59.99 7.54
CA PRO A 231 19.60 59.04 6.43
C PRO A 231 18.42 59.29 5.49
N SER A 232 18.71 59.22 4.19
CA SER A 232 17.75 59.41 3.10
C SER A 232 16.66 58.35 3.13
N GLN A 233 15.40 58.80 3.17
CA GLN A 233 14.26 57.93 2.92
C GLN A 233 14.17 57.63 1.42
N HIS A 234 14.70 56.50 1.01
CA HIS A 234 14.33 55.89 -0.27
C HIS A 234 13.11 55.00 -0.05
N TYR A 235 11.94 55.54 -0.41
CA TYR A 235 10.74 54.74 -0.68
C TYR A 235 11.02 53.84 -1.91
N GLY A 236 11.51 52.64 -1.65
CA GLY A 236 11.57 51.57 -2.64
C GLY A 236 10.18 50.96 -2.80
N GLN A 237 9.46 51.35 -3.85
CA GLN A 237 8.29 50.63 -4.32
C GLN A 237 8.65 49.17 -4.66
N PRO A 238 7.88 48.16 -4.24
CA PRO A 238 8.02 46.83 -4.79
C PRO A 238 7.41 46.82 -6.20
N ALA A 239 8.26 46.86 -7.21
CA ALA A 239 7.89 46.57 -8.58
C ALA A 239 7.46 45.09 -8.65
N TYR A 240 6.18 44.84 -8.94
CA TYR A 240 5.69 43.52 -9.34
C TYR A 240 6.28 43.17 -10.71
N GLY A 241 7.48 42.58 -10.70
CA GLY A 241 8.04 41.91 -11.87
C GLY A 241 7.26 40.63 -12.13
N GLN A 242 6.48 40.60 -13.22
CA GLN A 242 5.92 39.36 -13.76
C GLN A 242 7.05 38.42 -14.16
N TRP A 243 7.17 37.29 -13.48
CA TRP A 243 7.93 36.15 -13.97
C TRP A 243 7.05 35.34 -14.91
N ALA A 244 7.35 35.38 -16.21
CA ALA A 244 6.82 34.45 -17.19
C ALA A 244 7.81 33.28 -17.37
N PRO A 245 7.36 32.01 -17.33
CA PRO A 245 8.25 30.88 -17.60
C PRO A 245 8.70 30.86 -19.07
N PRO A 246 9.91 30.36 -19.37
CA PRO A 246 10.42 30.29 -20.73
C PRO A 246 9.55 29.38 -21.60
N GLN A 247 9.24 29.85 -22.81
CA GLN A 247 8.44 29.11 -23.79
C GLN A 247 9.29 27.98 -24.38
N GLY A 248 8.83 26.74 -24.24
CA GLY A 248 9.42 25.58 -24.90
C GLY A 248 9.26 25.66 -26.42
N PRO A 249 10.07 24.90 -27.19
CA PRO A 249 9.98 24.89 -28.64
C PRO A 249 8.59 24.42 -29.13
N PRO A 250 8.10 24.92 -30.28
CA PRO A 250 6.79 24.58 -30.79
C PRO A 250 6.69 23.08 -31.14
N PRO A 251 5.50 22.47 -30.99
CA PRO A 251 5.28 21.08 -31.37
C PRO A 251 5.46 20.90 -32.89
N PRO A 252 5.96 19.74 -33.36
CA PRO A 252 6.04 19.45 -34.78
C PRO A 252 4.64 19.43 -35.43
N ALA A 253 4.57 19.96 -36.65
CA ALA A 253 3.34 20.08 -37.42
C ALA A 253 2.71 18.70 -37.69
N TYR A 254 1.43 18.58 -37.34
CA TYR A 254 0.61 17.42 -37.64
C TYR A 254 0.36 17.31 -39.15
N THR A 255 0.86 16.25 -39.77
CA THR A 255 0.50 15.84 -41.14
C THR A 255 -0.47 14.66 -41.07
N PRO A 256 -1.70 14.79 -41.57
CA PRO A 256 -2.62 13.66 -41.64
C PRO A 256 -2.38 12.86 -42.93
N GLY A 257 -2.12 11.56 -42.76
CA GLY A 257 -2.64 10.54 -43.68
C GLY A 257 -1.61 9.62 -44.33
N ALA A 258 -1.77 8.32 -44.08
CA ALA A 258 -2.11 7.39 -45.15
C ALA A 258 -2.85 6.18 -44.57
N ARG A 259 -4.11 6.04 -44.95
CA ARG A 259 -4.86 4.78 -44.87
C ARG A 259 -4.31 3.86 -45.95
N TYR A 260 -4.07 2.60 -45.62
CA TYR A 260 -4.00 1.55 -46.63
C TYR A 260 -4.97 0.45 -46.23
N ALA A 261 -5.74 0.04 -47.24
CA ALA A 261 -6.61 -1.11 -47.29
C ALA A 261 -5.83 -2.43 -47.23
#